data_AF-A0A1B9EQX1-F1
#
_entry.id   AF-A0A1B9EQX1-F1
#
_cell.length_a   1.000
_cell.length_b   1.000
_cell.length_c   1.000
_cell.angle_alpha   90.00
_cell.angle_beta   90.00
_cell.angle_gamma   90.00
#
_symmetry.space_group_name_H-M   'P 1'
#
loop_
_entity.id
_entity.type
_entity.pdbx_description
1 polymer ?
#
loop_
_entity_poly.entity_id
_entity_poly.type
_entity_poly.pdbx_seq_one_letter_code
_entity_poly.pdbx_strand_id
1 'polypeptide(L)'
;MDDSRDWITTPLTADLLRGALDLERTARGGLLPHRLPAAARARFDGDEEVTRAESQPSGVRVVFRTRATVVELDLLRTVVGYRGVPPAPDGAYDLHIDGEPAGRTTASGGDVVLVDLADGSQKRFPGRIGRVRFDGLPGREKDVEIWLPYTETAELIDLRTDAPVTAVAPSGRRVWLHHGSSISHGSAAASSATAWPALAAAAADVELVNLSLAGNALLDPFTARALRDTPADLISVKIGINLVNRD
;
A
#
# COMPACT_ATOMS: atom_id res chain seq x y z
N MET A 1 22.09 -5.68 22.96
CA MET A 1 20.76 -6.17 22.57
C MET A 1 20.98 -7.52 21.94
N ASP A 2 20.35 -8.53 22.51
CA ASP A 2 20.58 -9.95 22.24
C ASP A 2 20.08 -10.32 20.83
N ASP A 3 21.01 -10.60 19.92
CA ASP A 3 20.76 -10.91 18.52
C ASP A 3 20.55 -12.43 18.29
N SER A 4 20.45 -13.23 19.37
CA SER A 4 20.30 -14.68 19.30
C SER A 4 18.84 -15.14 19.06
N ARG A 5 18.08 -14.41 18.25
CA ARG A 5 16.71 -14.82 17.88
C ARG A 5 16.75 -15.71 16.65
N ASP A 6 16.03 -16.82 16.73
CA ASP A 6 15.79 -17.70 15.57
C ASP A 6 14.82 -17.00 14.61
N TRP A 7 15.38 -16.35 13.59
CA TRP A 7 14.60 -15.67 12.56
C TRP A 7 14.07 -16.66 11.53
N ILE A 8 12.80 -16.50 11.20
CA ILE A 8 12.12 -17.16 10.09
C ILE A 8 11.88 -16.13 9.00
N THR A 9 12.44 -16.36 7.81
CA THR A 9 12.09 -15.62 6.60
C THR A 9 10.96 -16.33 5.89
N THR A 10 9.84 -15.64 5.73
CA THR A 10 8.66 -16.11 5.01
C THR A 10 8.55 -15.36 3.68
N PRO A 11 8.57 -16.07 2.54
CA PRO A 11 8.32 -15.45 1.24
C PRO A 11 6.94 -14.79 1.22
N LEU A 12 6.88 -13.57 0.68
CA LEU A 12 5.60 -12.90 0.46
C LEU A 12 4.87 -13.53 -0.73
N THR A 13 3.58 -13.77 -0.55
CA THR A 13 2.69 -14.42 -1.51
C THR A 13 1.31 -13.75 -1.50
N ALA A 14 0.51 -13.99 -2.54
CA ALA A 14 -0.77 -13.29 -2.73
C ALA A 14 -1.77 -13.47 -1.58
N ASP A 15 -1.75 -14.63 -0.94
CA ASP A 15 -2.58 -14.97 0.22
C ASP A 15 -2.22 -14.17 1.49
N LEU A 16 -1.03 -13.54 1.53
CA LEU A 16 -0.60 -12.62 2.57
C LEU A 16 -0.94 -11.15 2.26
N LEU A 17 -1.53 -10.83 1.10
CA LEU A 17 -1.90 -9.46 0.74
C LEU A 17 -3.43 -9.29 0.67
N ARG A 18 -3.92 -8.13 1.11
CA ARG A 18 -5.31 -7.68 0.95
C ARG A 18 -5.34 -6.30 0.33
N GLY A 19 -6.35 -6.02 -0.48
CA GLY A 19 -6.58 -4.70 -1.12
C GLY A 19 -5.83 -4.45 -2.44
N ALA A 20 -4.88 -5.31 -2.84
CA ALA A 20 -4.23 -5.26 -4.15
C ALA A 20 -5.09 -5.99 -5.21
N LEU A 21 -5.10 -5.49 -6.44
CA LEU A 21 -5.81 -6.10 -7.59
C LEU A 21 -4.90 -6.91 -8.51
N ASP A 22 -3.60 -6.68 -8.42
CA ASP A 22 -2.58 -7.43 -9.15
C ASP A 22 -1.26 -7.40 -8.38
N LEU A 23 -0.39 -8.39 -8.60
CA LEU A 23 0.91 -8.49 -7.95
C LEU A 23 1.99 -8.76 -9.00
N GLU A 24 2.92 -7.83 -9.14
CA GLU A 24 4.04 -7.96 -10.06
C GLU A 24 5.26 -8.54 -9.32
N ARG A 25 5.85 -9.61 -9.85
CA ARG A 25 7.17 -10.08 -9.42
C ARG A 25 8.24 -9.22 -10.07
N THR A 26 9.04 -8.56 -9.26
CA THR A 26 10.09 -7.66 -9.75
C THR A 26 11.38 -8.42 -10.08
N ALA A 27 12.28 -7.76 -10.82
CA ALA A 27 13.59 -8.33 -11.13
C ALA A 27 14.47 -8.61 -9.89
N ARG A 28 14.17 -8.00 -8.74
CA ARG A 28 14.88 -8.25 -7.48
C ARG A 28 14.33 -9.46 -6.70
N GLY A 29 13.27 -10.09 -7.21
CA GLY A 29 12.56 -11.18 -6.54
C GLY A 29 11.48 -10.73 -5.57
N GLY A 30 11.24 -9.42 -5.45
CA GLY A 30 10.18 -8.85 -4.62
C GLY A 30 8.79 -8.91 -5.27
N LEU A 31 7.79 -8.46 -4.52
CA LEU A 31 6.40 -8.28 -4.95
C LEU A 31 6.01 -6.81 -4.90
N LEU A 32 5.55 -6.29 -6.03
CA LEU A 32 4.96 -4.96 -6.13
C LEU A 32 3.43 -5.08 -6.20
N PRO A 33 2.68 -4.62 -5.18
CA PRO A 33 1.24 -4.59 -5.23
C PRO A 33 0.73 -3.46 -6.13
N HIS A 34 -0.19 -3.81 -7.03
CA HIS A 34 -0.87 -2.85 -7.91
C HIS A 34 -2.33 -2.72 -7.51
N ARG A 35 -2.84 -1.48 -7.55
CA ARG A 35 -4.26 -1.20 -7.31
C ARG A 35 -5.07 -1.11 -8.59
N LEU A 36 -4.42 -1.25 -9.76
CA LEU A 36 -5.07 -1.52 -11.03
C LEU A 36 -4.72 -2.93 -11.52
N PRO A 37 -5.68 -3.67 -12.11
CA PRO A 37 -5.37 -4.97 -12.71
C PRO A 37 -4.47 -4.81 -13.94
N ALA A 38 -3.67 -5.83 -14.26
CA ALA A 38 -2.75 -5.83 -15.41
C ALA A 38 -3.40 -5.35 -16.73
N ALA A 39 -4.64 -5.77 -16.99
CA ALA A 39 -5.39 -5.36 -18.18
C ALA A 39 -5.71 -3.86 -18.24
N ALA A 40 -5.84 -3.19 -17.08
CA ALA A 40 -5.99 -1.74 -17.00
C ALA A 40 -4.63 -1.04 -17.11
N ARG A 41 -3.57 -1.62 -16.52
CA ARG A 41 -2.20 -1.09 -16.62
C ARG A 41 -1.69 -0.99 -18.06
N ALA A 42 -2.10 -1.94 -18.91
CA ALA A 42 -1.78 -1.93 -20.33
C ALA A 42 -2.52 -0.85 -21.17
N ARG A 43 -3.25 0.10 -20.56
CA ARG A 43 -4.15 1.05 -21.26
C ARG A 43 -3.84 2.52 -21.05
N PHE A 44 -2.92 2.86 -20.17
CA PHE A 44 -2.51 4.26 -19.93
C PHE A 44 -1.14 4.59 -20.51
N ASP A 45 -0.59 3.72 -21.38
CA ASP A 45 0.62 3.95 -22.19
C ASP A 45 1.83 4.53 -21.44
N GLY A 46 2.00 4.16 -20.17
CA GLY A 46 3.10 4.64 -19.33
C GLY A 46 2.93 6.06 -18.78
N ASP A 47 1.70 6.60 -18.74
CA ASP A 47 1.38 7.83 -18.01
C ASP A 47 1.96 7.75 -16.59
N GLU A 48 2.94 8.60 -16.30
CA GLU A 48 3.73 8.53 -15.07
C GLU A 48 2.89 8.87 -13.83
N GLU A 49 1.90 9.74 -13.98
CA GLU A 49 1.01 10.15 -12.88
C GLU A 49 0.06 9.01 -12.50
N VAL A 50 -0.51 8.32 -13.50
CA VAL A 50 -1.32 7.12 -13.28
C VAL A 50 -0.46 5.97 -12.72
N THR A 51 0.72 5.74 -13.31
CA THR A 51 1.68 4.70 -12.87
C THR A 51 2.09 4.90 -11.41
N ARG A 52 2.37 6.14 -11.01
CA ARG A 52 2.67 6.49 -9.63
C ARG A 52 1.46 6.25 -8.72
N ALA A 53 0.30 6.79 -9.07
CA ALA A 53 -0.88 6.70 -8.24
C ALA A 53 -1.31 5.24 -8.03
N GLU A 54 -1.29 4.41 -9.07
CA GLU A 54 -1.77 3.02 -8.97
C GLU A 54 -0.81 2.10 -8.20
N SER A 55 0.50 2.33 -8.30
CA SER A 55 1.54 1.54 -7.60
C SER A 55 1.76 1.94 -6.14
N GLN A 56 1.26 3.10 -5.71
CA GLN A 56 1.21 3.46 -4.28
C GLN A 56 0.16 2.61 -3.57
N PRO A 57 0.50 1.83 -2.52
CA PRO A 57 -0.34 0.78 -1.96
C PRO A 57 -1.40 1.30 -0.97
N SER A 58 -2.09 2.40 -1.29
CA SER A 58 -3.18 2.95 -0.47
C SER A 58 -4.30 1.91 -0.27
N GLY A 59 -4.57 1.57 0.99
CA GLY A 59 -5.56 0.55 1.38
C GLY A 59 -5.08 -0.90 1.25
N VAL A 60 -3.84 -1.13 0.79
CA VAL A 60 -3.24 -2.45 0.72
C VAL A 60 -2.58 -2.79 2.06
N ARG A 61 -2.65 -4.06 2.44
CA ARG A 61 -2.07 -4.55 3.70
C ARG A 61 -1.47 -5.94 3.59
N VAL A 62 -0.40 -6.16 4.34
CA VAL A 62 0.18 -7.50 4.57
C VAL A 62 -0.55 -8.11 5.78
N VAL A 63 -1.15 -9.29 5.61
CA VAL A 63 -2.03 -9.93 6.61
C VAL A 63 -1.60 -11.36 6.86
N PHE A 64 -1.41 -11.70 8.13
CA PHE A 64 -1.01 -13.04 8.52
C PHE A 64 -1.31 -13.36 9.99
N ARG A 65 -1.34 -14.65 10.33
CA ARG A 65 -1.49 -15.16 11.69
C ARG A 65 -0.16 -15.67 12.22
N THR A 66 0.20 -15.29 13.45
CA THR A 66 1.45 -15.71 14.09
C THR A 66 1.46 -15.53 15.62
N ARG A 67 2.39 -16.19 16.30
CA ARG A 67 2.79 -15.90 17.69
C ARG A 67 3.97 -14.93 17.82
N ALA A 68 4.52 -14.45 16.70
CA ALA A 68 5.74 -13.65 16.68
C ALA A 68 5.65 -12.46 17.62
N THR A 69 6.68 -12.26 18.44
CA THR A 69 6.81 -11.07 19.29
C THR A 69 7.50 -9.92 18.56
N VAL A 70 8.14 -10.23 17.43
CA VAL A 70 8.76 -9.26 16.53
C VAL A 70 8.49 -9.61 15.08
N VAL A 71 8.17 -8.56 14.32
CA VAL A 71 7.92 -8.63 12.88
C VAL A 71 8.78 -7.60 12.18
N GLU A 72 9.49 -8.01 11.13
CA GLU A 72 10.19 -7.14 10.21
C GLU A 72 9.68 -7.36 8.79
N LEU A 73 9.47 -6.27 8.06
CA LEU A 73 9.16 -6.28 6.64
C LEU A 73 10.31 -5.57 5.93
N ASP A 74 11.04 -6.30 5.10
CA ASP A 74 12.06 -5.75 4.22
C ASP A 74 11.41 -5.31 2.91
N LEU A 75 11.73 -4.10 2.46
CA LEU A 75 11.13 -3.51 1.26
C LEU A 75 12.05 -2.50 0.57
N LEU A 76 11.86 -2.31 -0.73
CA LEU A 76 12.41 -1.17 -1.46
C LEU A 76 11.30 -0.18 -1.73
N ARG A 77 11.22 0.87 -0.91
CA ARG A 77 10.31 1.98 -1.18
C ARG A 77 10.85 2.89 -2.28
N THR A 78 9.96 3.54 -3.02
CA THR A 78 10.30 4.64 -3.92
C THR A 78 9.48 5.88 -3.53
N VAL A 79 10.17 6.96 -3.17
CA VAL A 79 9.57 8.24 -2.79
C VAL A 79 9.79 9.28 -3.88
N VAL A 80 8.82 10.17 -4.08
CA VAL A 80 8.94 11.29 -5.02
C VAL A 80 9.22 12.57 -4.24
N GLY A 81 10.34 13.23 -4.54
CA GLY A 81 10.70 14.54 -4.02
C GLY A 81 10.66 15.61 -5.11
N TYR A 82 10.56 16.88 -4.72
CA TYR A 82 10.53 18.00 -5.65
C TYR A 82 11.72 18.93 -5.43
N ARG A 83 12.38 19.35 -6.51
CA ARG A 83 13.56 20.22 -6.43
C ARG A 83 13.23 21.53 -5.72
N GLY A 84 14.04 21.90 -4.72
CA GLY A 84 13.84 23.12 -3.94
C GLY A 84 12.70 23.05 -2.91
N VAL A 85 11.99 21.92 -2.81
CA VAL A 85 10.96 21.68 -1.80
C VAL A 85 11.53 20.74 -0.74
N PRO A 86 11.33 21.03 0.56
CA PRO A 86 11.70 20.10 1.62
C PRO A 86 11.09 18.71 1.40
N PRO A 87 11.82 17.62 1.73
CA PRO A 87 11.28 16.26 1.63
C PRO A 87 9.99 16.13 2.44
N ALA A 88 9.00 15.44 1.86
CA ALA A 88 7.82 15.01 2.60
C ALA A 88 8.21 14.02 3.71
N PRO A 89 7.41 13.91 4.79
CA PRO A 89 7.59 12.85 5.77
C PRO A 89 7.56 11.47 5.13
N ASP A 90 8.28 10.53 5.72
CA ASP A 90 8.28 9.12 5.29
C ASP A 90 6.88 8.50 5.38
N GLY A 91 6.60 7.54 4.50
CA GLY A 91 5.36 6.77 4.55
C GLY A 91 5.19 6.03 5.87
N ALA A 92 4.00 6.16 6.46
CA ALA A 92 3.62 5.47 7.68
C ALA A 92 3.11 4.05 7.40
N TYR A 93 3.67 3.08 8.14
CA TYR A 93 3.21 1.70 8.20
C TYR A 93 2.49 1.52 9.53
N ASP A 94 1.18 1.27 9.49
CA ASP A 94 0.39 1.02 10.71
C ASP A 94 0.30 -0.48 10.98
N LEU A 95 0.53 -0.85 12.24
CA LEU A 95 0.31 -2.19 12.73
C LEU A 95 -1.06 -2.28 13.38
N HIS A 96 -1.83 -3.28 12.97
CA HIS A 96 -3.03 -3.70 13.68
C HIS A 96 -2.87 -5.14 14.17
N ILE A 97 -3.38 -5.42 15.37
CA ILE A 97 -3.44 -6.74 15.97
C ILE A 97 -4.91 -7.06 16.25
N ASP A 98 -5.41 -8.15 15.65
CA ASP A 98 -6.80 -8.57 15.75
C ASP A 98 -7.80 -7.43 15.44
N GLY A 99 -7.48 -6.62 14.43
CA GLY A 99 -8.28 -5.47 14.00
C GLY A 99 -7.96 -4.14 14.72
N GLU A 100 -7.32 -4.18 15.89
CA GLU A 100 -7.07 -3.00 16.71
C GLU A 100 -5.71 -2.34 16.41
N PRO A 101 -5.60 -1.00 16.35
CA PRO A 101 -4.32 -0.32 16.20
C PRO A 101 -3.33 -0.69 17.32
N ALA A 102 -2.13 -1.12 16.93
CA ALA A 102 -1.10 -1.63 17.85
C ALA A 102 0.27 -0.94 17.69
N GLY A 103 0.43 -0.07 16.70
CA GLY A 103 1.66 0.70 16.52
C GLY A 103 1.77 1.36 15.16
N ARG A 104 2.80 2.18 14.99
CA ARG A 104 3.16 2.81 13.72
C ARG A 104 4.66 3.00 13.64
N THR A 105 5.22 2.82 12.46
CA THR A 105 6.62 3.12 12.17
C THR A 105 6.79 3.55 10.71
N THR A 106 8.02 3.84 10.30
CA THR A 106 8.38 4.18 8.91
C THR A 106 9.45 3.23 8.39
N ALA A 107 9.63 3.20 7.07
CA ALA A 107 10.71 2.46 6.43
C ALA A 107 11.94 3.36 6.27
N SER A 108 13.13 2.79 6.51
CA SER A 108 14.40 3.44 6.14
C SER A 108 14.76 3.16 4.67
N GLY A 109 15.80 3.81 4.14
CA GLY A 109 16.31 3.52 2.79
C GLY A 109 15.31 3.83 1.67
N GLY A 110 15.42 3.13 0.54
CA GLY A 110 14.59 3.31 -0.64
C GLY A 110 15.14 4.27 -1.70
N ASP A 111 14.55 4.16 -2.88
CA ASP A 111 14.84 5.02 -4.03
C ASP A 111 14.18 6.39 -3.86
N VAL A 112 14.84 7.43 -4.36
CA VAL A 112 14.27 8.78 -4.46
C VAL A 112 14.18 9.17 -5.93
N VAL A 113 13.00 9.55 -6.39
CA VAL A 113 12.80 10.21 -7.69
C VAL A 113 12.65 11.71 -7.43
N LEU A 114 13.64 12.49 -7.83
CA LEU A 114 13.58 13.95 -7.72
C LEU A 114 13.02 14.53 -9.01
N VAL A 115 11.92 15.27 -8.89
CA VAL A 115 11.22 15.93 -10.00
C VAL A 115 11.53 17.43 -9.97
N ASP A 116 11.93 17.99 -11.11
CA ASP A 116 12.00 19.43 -11.31
C ASP A 116 10.66 19.92 -11.86
N LEU A 117 9.92 20.70 -11.05
CA LEU A 117 8.61 21.21 -11.45
C LEU A 117 8.69 22.26 -12.57
N ALA A 118 9.87 22.83 -12.84
CA ALA A 118 10.02 23.85 -13.88
C ALA A 118 9.97 23.26 -15.30
N ASP A 119 10.53 22.06 -15.49
CA ASP A 119 10.63 21.42 -16.81
C ASP A 119 10.10 19.97 -16.85
N GLY A 120 9.63 19.44 -15.71
CA GLY A 120 9.12 18.07 -15.58
C GLY A 120 10.21 16.99 -15.55
N SER A 121 11.49 17.36 -15.58
CA SER A 121 12.59 16.39 -15.61
C SER A 121 12.68 15.60 -14.31
N GLN A 122 13.09 14.33 -14.43
CA GLN A 122 13.20 13.42 -13.29
C GLN A 122 14.60 12.83 -13.18
N LYS A 123 15.09 12.72 -11.95
CA LYS A 123 16.33 12.02 -11.64
C LYS A 123 16.09 11.01 -10.53
N ARG A 124 16.39 9.74 -10.82
CA ARG A 124 16.32 8.65 -9.84
C ARG A 124 17.66 8.51 -9.11
N PHE A 125 17.57 8.38 -7.79
CA PHE A 125 18.67 8.09 -6.88
C PHE A 125 18.38 6.74 -6.24
N PRO A 126 19.06 5.66 -6.67
CA PRO A 126 18.86 4.34 -6.10
C PRO A 126 19.28 4.30 -4.64
N GLY A 127 18.47 3.63 -3.82
CA GLY A 127 18.75 3.37 -2.41
C GLY A 127 18.94 1.89 -2.12
N ARG A 128 19.20 1.61 -0.84
CA ARG A 128 19.22 0.25 -0.30
C ARG A 128 17.83 -0.20 0.11
N ILE A 129 17.62 -1.51 0.14
CA ILE A 129 16.47 -2.13 0.80
C ILE A 129 16.37 -1.60 2.23
N GLY A 130 15.18 -1.14 2.57
CA GLY A 130 14.77 -0.66 3.86
C GLY A 130 14.11 -1.73 4.69
N ARG A 131 13.83 -1.37 5.94
CA ARG A 131 13.12 -2.23 6.89
C ARG A 131 12.10 -1.44 7.68
N VAL A 132 10.93 -2.04 7.84
CA VAL A 132 9.90 -1.73 8.84
C VAL A 132 10.00 -2.76 9.94
N ARG A 133 9.98 -2.34 11.20
CA ARG A 133 10.09 -3.23 12.35
C ARG A 133 9.06 -2.88 13.42
N PHE A 134 8.39 -3.92 13.91
CA PHE A 134 7.54 -3.87 15.09
C PHE A 134 8.03 -4.90 16.10
N ASP A 135 8.21 -4.50 17.35
CA ASP A 135 8.60 -5.39 18.44
C ASP A 135 7.74 -5.18 19.69
N GLY A 136 7.96 -6.01 20.72
CA GLY A 136 7.13 -5.99 21.92
C GLY A 136 5.70 -6.51 21.69
N LEU A 137 5.49 -7.31 20.64
CA LEU A 137 4.16 -7.82 20.31
C LEU A 137 3.75 -8.97 21.26
N PRO A 138 2.45 -9.17 21.53
CA PRO A 138 1.98 -10.26 22.40
C PRO A 138 2.35 -11.64 21.85
N GLY A 139 3.00 -12.50 22.65
CA GLY A 139 3.42 -13.86 22.26
C GLY A 139 2.31 -14.92 22.12
N ARG A 140 1.05 -14.49 21.98
CA ARG A 140 -0.11 -15.34 21.68
C ARG A 140 -0.39 -15.39 20.19
N GLU A 141 -1.17 -16.38 19.77
CA GLU A 141 -1.75 -16.39 18.42
C GLU A 141 -2.58 -15.12 18.24
N LYS A 142 -2.37 -14.45 17.10
CA LYS A 142 -3.00 -13.19 16.73
C LYS A 142 -2.95 -13.01 15.22
N ASP A 143 -3.91 -12.26 14.70
CA ASP A 143 -3.88 -11.75 13.34
C ASP A 143 -3.14 -10.42 13.33
N VAL A 144 -2.17 -10.31 12.43
CA VAL A 144 -1.35 -9.11 12.21
C VAL A 144 -1.74 -8.54 10.86
N GLU A 145 -2.07 -7.25 10.83
CA GLU A 145 -2.19 -6.47 9.60
C GLU A 145 -1.17 -5.33 9.61
N ILE A 146 -0.38 -5.24 8.55
CA ILE A 146 0.51 -4.09 8.29
C ILE A 146 -0.07 -3.31 7.13
N TRP A 147 -0.65 -2.14 7.42
CA TRP A 147 -1.15 -1.23 6.41
C TRP A 147 0.01 -0.52 5.72
N LEU A 148 0.03 -0.58 4.40
CA LEU A 148 1.09 0.01 3.59
C LEU A 148 0.81 1.51 3.34
N PRO A 149 1.84 2.34 3.14
CA PRO A 149 1.69 3.79 3.00
C PRO A 149 1.03 4.17 1.67
N TYR A 150 0.28 5.27 1.65
CA TYR A 150 -0.26 5.83 0.42
C TYR A 150 0.69 6.82 -0.29
N THR A 151 1.81 7.18 0.33
CA THR A 151 2.70 8.26 -0.12
C THR A 151 3.87 7.78 -0.97
N GLU A 152 4.14 6.48 -1.00
CA GLU A 152 5.32 5.88 -1.62
C GLU A 152 4.96 4.56 -2.28
N THR A 153 5.65 4.20 -3.36
CA THR A 153 5.56 2.85 -3.92
C THR A 153 6.37 1.91 -3.04
N ALA A 154 5.86 0.72 -2.73
CA ALA A 154 6.55 -0.25 -1.86
C ALA A 154 6.71 -1.61 -2.56
N GLU A 155 7.93 -1.90 -3.05
CA GLU A 155 8.30 -3.24 -3.48
C GLU A 155 8.65 -4.09 -2.25
N LEU A 156 7.83 -5.09 -1.93
CA LEU A 156 7.98 -5.91 -0.75
C LEU A 156 8.96 -7.06 -1.02
N ILE A 157 9.96 -7.25 -0.16
CA ILE A 157 11.05 -8.22 -0.37
C ILE A 157 10.82 -9.46 0.49
N ASP A 158 10.90 -9.33 1.81
CA ASP A 158 10.83 -10.46 2.74
C ASP A 158 10.05 -10.10 4.01
N LEU A 159 9.29 -11.06 4.53
CA LEU A 159 8.69 -11.00 5.86
C LEU A 159 9.56 -11.81 6.82
N ARG A 160 10.06 -11.20 7.89
CA ARG A 160 10.88 -11.86 8.90
C ARG A 160 10.21 -11.81 10.26
N THR A 161 10.15 -12.96 10.92
CA THR A 161 9.45 -13.12 12.21
C THR A 161 10.22 -14.05 13.12
N ASP A 162 10.01 -13.95 14.44
CA ASP A 162 10.57 -14.86 15.45
C ASP A 162 9.63 -16.03 15.79
N ALA A 163 8.55 -16.21 15.03
CA ALA A 163 7.67 -17.38 15.10
C ALA A 163 6.98 -17.61 13.74
N PRO A 164 6.56 -18.84 13.40
CA PRO A 164 5.98 -19.14 12.10
C PRO A 164 4.78 -18.27 11.73
N VAL A 165 4.60 -18.09 10.43
CA VAL A 165 3.54 -17.29 9.81
C VAL A 165 2.61 -18.21 9.02
N THR A 166 1.30 -17.96 9.11
CA THR A 166 0.30 -18.60 8.26
C THR A 166 -0.63 -17.55 7.63
N ALA A 167 -1.11 -17.81 6.42
CA ALA A 167 -2.10 -16.94 5.80
C ALA A 167 -3.43 -16.97 6.55
N VAL A 168 -4.06 -15.80 6.71
CA VAL A 168 -5.39 -15.68 7.30
C VAL A 168 -6.42 -15.99 6.22
N ALA A 169 -7.40 -16.86 6.50
CA ALA A 169 -8.48 -17.12 5.55
C ALA A 169 -9.26 -15.83 5.23
N PRO A 170 -9.89 -15.71 4.04
CA PRO A 170 -10.79 -14.60 3.77
C PRO A 170 -11.82 -14.45 4.89
N SER A 171 -12.00 -13.21 5.39
CA SER A 171 -12.84 -12.93 6.56
C SER A 171 -14.33 -13.19 6.33
N GLY A 172 -14.76 -13.37 5.07
CA GLY A 172 -16.17 -13.46 4.69
C GLY A 172 -16.91 -12.13 4.76
N ARG A 173 -16.23 -11.03 5.12
CA ARG A 173 -16.80 -9.68 5.11
C ARG A 173 -17.17 -9.27 3.70
N ARG A 174 -18.20 -8.42 3.59
CA ARG A 174 -18.56 -7.79 2.32
C ARG A 174 -17.40 -6.95 1.80
N VAL A 175 -17.18 -6.98 0.50
CA VAL A 175 -16.13 -6.22 -0.18
C VAL A 175 -16.68 -4.88 -0.65
N TRP A 176 -16.06 -3.80 -0.18
CA TRP A 176 -16.33 -2.44 -0.64
C TRP A 176 -15.20 -1.96 -1.55
N LEU A 177 -15.52 -1.78 -2.82
CA LEU A 177 -14.64 -1.19 -3.82
C LEU A 177 -14.91 0.32 -3.91
N HIS A 178 -13.90 1.12 -3.59
CA HIS A 178 -13.99 2.57 -3.63
C HIS A 178 -13.02 3.16 -4.66
N HIS A 179 -13.54 3.98 -5.57
CA HIS A 179 -12.72 4.80 -6.46
C HIS A 179 -12.94 6.28 -6.19
N GLY A 180 -11.86 7.05 -6.17
CA GLY A 180 -11.91 8.49 -6.03
C GLY A 180 -10.56 9.16 -6.26
N SER A 181 -10.50 10.45 -5.93
CA SER A 181 -9.31 11.28 -6.08
C SER A 181 -8.30 11.14 -4.92
N SER A 182 -7.33 12.05 -4.84
CA SER A 182 -6.34 12.16 -3.76
C SER A 182 -6.93 12.13 -2.35
N ILE A 183 -8.14 12.67 -2.16
CA ILE A 183 -8.84 12.67 -0.85
C ILE A 183 -9.12 11.23 -0.40
N SER A 184 -9.62 10.39 -1.31
CA SER A 184 -9.88 8.97 -1.04
C SER A 184 -8.62 8.12 -1.10
N HIS A 185 -7.61 8.56 -1.84
CA HIS A 185 -6.28 7.97 -1.82
C HIS A 185 -5.61 8.10 -0.44
N GLY A 186 -6.01 9.10 0.37
CA GLY A 186 -5.50 9.31 1.72
C GLY A 186 -4.69 10.60 1.89
N SER A 187 -4.62 11.46 0.88
CA SER A 187 -3.90 12.74 0.98
C SER A 187 -4.34 13.53 2.23
N ALA A 188 -3.36 14.00 2.99
CA ALA A 188 -3.51 14.67 4.29
C ALA A 188 -4.01 13.79 5.46
N ALA A 189 -4.27 12.50 5.27
CA ALA A 189 -4.43 11.56 6.37
C ALA A 189 -3.06 11.26 7.02
N ALA A 190 -3.05 10.93 8.31
CA ALA A 190 -1.82 10.58 9.01
C ALA A 190 -1.17 9.29 8.45
N SER A 191 -1.97 8.42 7.84
CA SER A 191 -1.55 7.15 7.24
C SER A 191 -2.66 6.54 6.38
N SER A 192 -2.38 5.41 5.72
CA SER A 192 -3.41 4.71 4.93
C SER A 192 -4.52 4.14 5.81
N ALA A 193 -4.22 3.64 7.01
CA ALA A 193 -5.24 3.10 7.92
C ALA A 193 -6.17 4.18 8.49
N THR A 194 -5.74 5.44 8.46
CA THR A 194 -6.51 6.59 8.95
C THR A 194 -7.11 7.44 7.83
N ALA A 195 -6.95 7.03 6.57
CA ALA A 195 -7.67 7.61 5.46
C ALA A 195 -9.18 7.34 5.60
N TRP A 196 -10.02 8.28 5.16
CA TRP A 196 -11.47 8.18 5.37
C TRP A 196 -12.09 6.87 4.83
N PRO A 197 -11.66 6.26 3.71
CA PRO A 197 -12.22 4.98 3.28
C PRO A 197 -11.83 3.84 4.21
N ALA A 198 -10.63 3.85 4.78
CA ALA A 198 -10.20 2.83 5.74
C ALA A 198 -11.01 2.93 7.04
N LEU A 199 -11.20 4.15 7.56
CA LEU A 199 -12.02 4.39 8.76
C LEU A 199 -13.49 4.01 8.54
N ALA A 200 -14.06 4.35 7.39
CA ALA A 200 -15.43 3.98 7.05
C ALA A 200 -15.58 2.46 6.88
N ALA A 201 -14.59 1.79 6.29
CA ALA A 201 -14.60 0.34 6.12
C ALA A 201 -14.53 -0.40 7.47
N ALA A 202 -13.65 0.07 8.37
CA ALA A 202 -13.56 -0.46 9.73
C ALA A 202 -14.88 -0.26 10.50
N ALA A 203 -15.47 0.94 10.43
CA ALA A 203 -16.74 1.23 11.11
C ALA A 203 -17.93 0.41 10.58
N ALA A 204 -17.90 0.03 9.29
CA ALA A 204 -18.96 -0.75 8.65
C ALA A 204 -18.69 -2.26 8.62
N ASP A 205 -17.56 -2.71 9.19
CA ASP A 205 -17.09 -4.10 9.14
C ASP A 205 -17.07 -4.70 7.71
N VAL A 206 -16.46 -3.95 6.79
CA VAL A 206 -16.29 -4.36 5.37
C VAL A 206 -14.82 -4.42 4.97
N GLU A 207 -14.55 -5.24 3.97
CA GLU A 207 -13.23 -5.39 3.35
C GLU A 207 -13.03 -4.28 2.30
N LEU A 208 -12.09 -3.36 2.54
CA LEU A 208 -11.80 -2.26 1.62
C LEU A 208 -10.89 -2.71 0.47
N VAL A 209 -11.31 -2.39 -0.75
CA VAL A 209 -10.44 -2.28 -1.93
C VAL A 209 -10.43 -0.83 -2.37
N ASN A 210 -9.32 -0.13 -2.13
CA ASN A 210 -9.19 1.28 -2.47
C ASN A 210 -8.55 1.45 -3.84
N LEU A 211 -9.35 1.73 -4.87
CA LEU A 211 -8.90 2.04 -6.25
C LEU A 211 -8.81 3.57 -6.46
N SER A 212 -8.59 4.36 -5.42
CA SER A 212 -8.49 5.82 -5.58
C SER A 212 -7.15 6.24 -6.18
N LEU A 213 -7.17 7.08 -7.21
CA LEU A 213 -5.97 7.54 -7.92
C LEU A 213 -5.76 9.03 -7.63
N ALA A 214 -4.68 9.35 -6.88
CA ALA A 214 -4.34 10.73 -6.58
C ALA A 214 -4.08 11.50 -7.88
N GLY A 215 -4.76 12.65 -8.05
CA GLY A 215 -4.66 13.47 -9.26
C GLY A 215 -5.36 12.92 -10.51
N ASN A 216 -5.87 11.68 -10.48
CA ASN A 216 -6.25 10.91 -11.67
C ASN A 216 -7.63 10.23 -11.56
N ALA A 217 -8.58 10.82 -10.83
CA ALA A 217 -9.99 10.39 -10.87
C ALA A 217 -10.74 11.06 -12.05
N LEU A 218 -10.43 10.64 -13.28
CA LEU A 218 -10.77 11.36 -14.52
C LEU A 218 -11.79 10.65 -15.42
N LEU A 219 -12.50 9.65 -14.88
CA LEU A 219 -13.46 8.84 -15.65
C LEU A 219 -12.81 8.05 -16.80
N ASP A 220 -11.55 7.65 -16.63
CA ASP A 220 -10.86 6.85 -17.63
C ASP A 220 -11.58 5.52 -17.92
N PRO A 221 -11.76 5.14 -19.19
CA PRO A 221 -12.42 3.88 -19.55
C PRO A 221 -11.70 2.64 -19.00
N PHE A 222 -10.38 2.69 -18.80
CA PHE A 222 -9.64 1.56 -18.21
C PHE A 222 -9.98 1.38 -16.73
N THR A 223 -10.14 2.48 -15.98
CA THR A 223 -10.59 2.47 -14.59
C THR A 223 -12.03 1.97 -14.50
N ALA A 224 -12.92 2.44 -15.37
CA ALA A 224 -14.31 1.98 -15.40
C ALA A 224 -14.41 0.46 -15.64
N ARG A 225 -13.58 -0.10 -16.54
CA ARG A 225 -13.49 -1.56 -16.75
C ARG A 225 -12.92 -2.28 -15.55
N ALA A 226 -11.87 -1.74 -14.92
CA ALA A 226 -11.33 -2.31 -13.68
C ALA A 226 -12.40 -2.38 -12.58
N LEU A 227 -13.22 -1.33 -12.40
CA LEU A 227 -14.32 -1.34 -11.44
C LEU A 227 -15.38 -2.38 -11.76
N ARG A 228 -15.76 -2.54 -13.02
CA ARG A 228 -16.73 -3.55 -13.48
C ARG A 228 -16.25 -4.97 -13.22
N ASP A 229 -14.96 -5.24 -13.46
CA ASP A 229 -14.39 -6.60 -13.43
C ASP A 229 -13.88 -7.02 -12.05
N THR A 230 -13.77 -6.08 -11.10
CA THR A 230 -13.33 -6.35 -9.73
C THR A 230 -14.50 -6.88 -8.89
N PRO A 231 -14.39 -8.07 -8.27
CA PRO A 231 -15.42 -8.59 -7.36
C PRO A 231 -15.65 -7.64 -6.17
N ALA A 232 -16.89 -7.19 -5.99
CA ALA A 232 -17.28 -6.32 -4.89
C ALA A 232 -18.78 -6.46 -4.57
N ASP A 233 -19.15 -6.33 -3.30
CA ASP A 233 -20.54 -6.26 -2.83
C ASP A 233 -21.09 -4.83 -2.89
N LEU A 234 -20.21 -3.83 -2.84
CA LEU A 234 -20.54 -2.42 -2.96
C LEU A 234 -19.46 -1.70 -3.78
N ILE A 235 -19.88 -0.92 -4.77
CA ILE A 235 -19.01 -0.02 -5.53
C ILE A 235 -19.43 1.41 -5.25
N SER A 236 -18.46 2.28 -4.99
CA SER A 236 -18.68 3.72 -4.83
C SER A 236 -17.66 4.53 -5.60
N VAL A 237 -18.10 5.64 -6.19
CA VAL A 237 -17.29 6.47 -7.08
C VAL A 237 -17.39 7.92 -6.64
N LYS A 238 -16.25 8.50 -6.23
CA LYS A 238 -16.12 9.89 -5.76
C LYS A 238 -15.29 10.73 -6.75
N ILE A 239 -15.98 11.40 -7.66
CA ILE A 239 -15.43 12.18 -8.77
C ILE A 239 -15.73 13.68 -8.62
N GLY A 240 -15.07 14.52 -9.41
CA GLY A 240 -15.30 15.97 -9.44
C GLY A 240 -14.00 16.76 -9.51
N ILE A 241 -13.28 16.87 -8.38
CA ILE A 241 -12.13 17.77 -8.25
C ILE A 241 -11.06 17.63 -9.35
N ASN A 242 -10.73 16.41 -9.80
CA ASN A 242 -9.73 16.24 -10.85
C ASN A 242 -10.23 16.62 -12.25
N LEU A 243 -11.53 16.48 -12.51
CA LEU A 243 -12.15 16.93 -13.76
C LEU A 243 -12.18 18.46 -13.80
N VAL A 244 -12.71 19.08 -12.74
CA VAL A 244 -12.83 20.55 -12.65
C VAL A 244 -11.47 21.24 -12.70
N ASN A 245 -10.42 20.65 -12.12
CA ASN A 245 -9.07 21.21 -12.20
C ASN A 245 -8.45 21.14 -13.61
N ARG A 246 -9.05 20.39 -14.54
CA ARG A 246 -8.57 20.22 -15.93
C ARG A 246 -9.53 20.81 -16.97
N ASP A 247 -10.65 21.40 -16.54
CA ASP A 247 -11.60 22.14 -17.38
C ASP A 247 -11.18 23.62 -17.44
#